data_AF-A0A2G6GZL9-F1
#
_entry.id   AF-A0A2G6GZL9-F1
#
_cell.length_a   1.000
_cell.length_b   1.000
_cell.length_c   1.000
_cell.angle_alpha   90.00
_cell.angle_beta   90.00
_cell.angle_gamma   90.00
#
_symmetry.space_group_name_H-M   'P 1'
#
loop_
_entity.id
_entity.type
_entity.pdbx_description
1 polymer ?
#
loop_
_entity_poly.entity_id
_entity_poly.type
_entity_poly.pdbx_seq_one_letter_code
_entity_poly.pdbx_strand_id
1 'polypeptide(L)'
;MDFSGNRSLLRCWCDFWILSGSEGLKTGSDFGIEIRVDYLSCNMQDLYLKKTFNSPEVEFIADTGELTMEGRSIPEDPGEFFERLISWINEYFLSPVERTVMTIKLEYINSGSSKYMLELLRIMKINHDAGKDVQIKWYFEEGDESIEELGIHFEQTVQIPFEHIEYY
;
A
#
# COMPACT_ATOMS: atom_id res chain seq x y z
N MET A 1 -33.00 -13.37 14.02
CA MET A 1 -32.14 -14.56 13.97
C MET A 1 -31.28 -14.44 12.73
N ASP A 2 -29.97 -14.50 12.97
CA ASP A 2 -28.75 -14.40 12.15
C ASP A 2 -28.72 -14.34 10.61
N PHE A 3 -27.90 -13.38 10.17
CA PHE A 3 -26.74 -13.39 9.24
C PHE A 3 -26.62 -14.42 8.11
N SER A 4 -26.42 -13.91 6.88
CA SER A 4 -25.13 -13.90 6.15
C SER A 4 -25.35 -13.71 4.65
N GLY A 5 -24.53 -12.87 4.01
CA GLY A 5 -24.60 -12.63 2.56
C GLY A 5 -23.97 -11.30 2.18
N ASN A 6 -22.64 -11.24 2.28
CA ASN A 6 -21.78 -10.09 2.04
C ASN A 6 -22.01 -9.50 0.62
N ARG A 7 -22.34 -8.20 0.55
CA ARG A 7 -22.50 -7.45 -0.70
C ARG A 7 -21.17 -6.81 -1.07
N SER A 8 -20.30 -7.57 -1.73
CA SER A 8 -19.07 -7.08 -2.36
C SER A 8 -19.24 -6.81 -3.86
N LEU A 9 -20.44 -6.41 -4.29
CA LEU A 9 -20.70 -5.97 -5.66
C LEU A 9 -20.86 -4.46 -5.65
N LEU A 10 -19.78 -3.73 -5.96
CA LEU A 10 -19.75 -2.41 -6.60
C LEU A 10 -18.28 -1.92 -6.60
N ARG A 11 -17.45 -2.50 -7.48
CA ARG A 11 -16.10 -1.97 -7.73
C ARG A 11 -15.78 -2.09 -9.22
N CYS A 12 -16.15 -1.02 -9.93
CA CYS A 12 -15.57 -0.49 -11.17
C CYS A 12 -16.64 0.36 -11.88
N TRP A 13 -16.72 1.64 -11.52
CA TRP A 13 -17.21 2.65 -12.45
C TRP A 13 -16.11 2.88 -13.50
N CYS A 14 -16.07 2.05 -14.54
CA CYS A 14 -15.25 2.31 -15.74
C CYS A 14 -16.10 2.54 -17.01
N ASP A 15 -17.43 2.48 -16.93
CA ASP A 15 -18.29 2.55 -18.13
C ASP A 15 -18.93 3.93 -18.37
N PHE A 16 -18.33 5.03 -17.89
CA PHE A 16 -18.80 6.37 -18.29
C PHE A 16 -18.35 6.79 -19.70
N TRP A 17 -17.50 5.99 -20.36
CA TRP A 17 -17.04 6.22 -21.74
C TRP A 17 -17.74 5.37 -22.81
N ILE A 18 -18.82 4.65 -22.47
CA ILE A 18 -19.71 3.99 -23.46
C ILE A 18 -21.08 4.71 -23.49
N LEU A 19 -21.09 6.04 -23.38
CA LEU A 19 -22.31 6.87 -23.50
C LEU A 19 -22.19 8.00 -24.54
N SER A 20 -21.34 7.84 -25.57
CA SER A 20 -21.21 8.83 -26.65
C SER A 20 -20.81 8.22 -28.00
N GLY A 21 -21.53 7.18 -28.45
CA GLY A 21 -21.34 6.60 -29.78
C GLY A 21 -22.66 6.19 -30.42
N SER A 22 -23.41 7.15 -30.95
CA SER A 22 -24.66 6.95 -31.68
C SER A 22 -24.44 6.46 -33.12
N GLU A 23 -25.31 5.53 -33.53
CA GLU A 23 -25.81 5.22 -34.90
C GLU A 23 -25.00 4.32 -35.86
N GLY A 24 -25.66 3.24 -36.30
CA GLY A 24 -25.26 2.46 -37.48
C GLY A 24 -25.91 1.07 -37.60
N LEU A 25 -27.21 0.99 -37.88
CA LEU A 25 -27.88 -0.25 -38.34
C LEU A 25 -27.37 -0.64 -39.73
N LYS A 26 -26.67 -1.79 -39.87
CA LYS A 26 -26.57 -2.53 -41.14
C LYS A 26 -26.68 -4.04 -40.92
N THR A 27 -27.60 -4.62 -41.67
CA THR A 27 -27.91 -6.05 -41.78
C THR A 27 -26.88 -6.76 -42.68
N GLY A 28 -26.46 -7.99 -42.32
CA GLY A 28 -25.89 -8.93 -43.28
C GLY A 28 -24.69 -9.74 -42.79
N SER A 29 -24.95 -11.04 -42.57
CA SER A 29 -24.10 -12.23 -42.80
C SER A 29 -22.59 -12.22 -42.49
N ASP A 30 -22.21 -13.24 -41.72
CA ASP A 30 -20.90 -13.91 -41.71
C ASP A 30 -19.68 -13.04 -41.49
N PHE A 31 -19.33 -12.83 -40.22
CA PHE A 31 -17.97 -13.05 -39.70
C PHE A 31 -18.11 -13.05 -38.17
N GLY A 32 -18.07 -14.24 -37.56
CA GLY A 32 -18.03 -14.38 -36.10
C GLY A 32 -16.71 -13.89 -35.57
N ILE A 33 -16.58 -12.57 -35.36
CA ILE A 33 -15.49 -11.99 -34.58
C ILE A 33 -15.89 -12.13 -33.12
N GLU A 34 -15.38 -13.17 -32.48
CA GLU A 34 -15.43 -13.32 -31.04
C GLU A 34 -14.54 -12.22 -30.44
N ILE A 35 -15.14 -11.09 -30.05
CA ILE A 35 -14.44 -10.04 -29.31
C ILE A 35 -14.14 -10.63 -27.93
N ARG A 36 -12.94 -11.18 -27.77
CA ARG A 36 -12.37 -11.40 -26.44
C ARG A 36 -12.11 -10.02 -25.86
N VAL A 37 -13.02 -9.57 -25.00
CA VAL A 37 -12.69 -8.53 -24.03
C VAL A 37 -11.74 -9.22 -23.06
N ASP A 38 -10.44 -9.13 -23.36
CA ASP A 38 -9.43 -9.48 -22.38
C ASP A 38 -9.61 -8.47 -21.24
N TYR A 39 -10.28 -8.92 -20.18
CA TYR A 39 -10.26 -8.25 -18.89
C TYR A 39 -8.82 -8.32 -18.40
N LEU A 40 -7.96 -7.41 -18.89
CA LEU A 40 -6.71 -7.11 -18.24
C LEU A 40 -7.11 -6.62 -16.86
N SER A 41 -6.93 -7.50 -15.87
CA SER A 41 -7.02 -7.18 -14.46
C SER A 41 -6.25 -5.87 -14.26
N CYS A 42 -6.98 -4.83 -13.84
CA CYS A 42 -6.40 -3.55 -13.48
C CYS A 42 -5.80 -3.71 -12.07
N ASN A 43 -4.80 -4.59 -11.96
CA ASN A 43 -4.05 -4.75 -10.71
C ASN A 43 -2.85 -3.81 -10.78
N MET A 44 -2.70 -3.04 -9.72
CA MET A 44 -1.56 -2.17 -9.50
C MET A 44 -0.28 -3.02 -9.49
N GLN A 45 0.81 -2.49 -10.05
CA GLN A 45 2.08 -3.20 -10.05
C GLN A 45 2.73 -3.15 -8.66
N ASP A 46 3.11 -4.31 -8.13
CA ASP A 46 3.87 -4.43 -6.88
C ASP A 46 5.19 -3.66 -6.95
N LEU A 47 5.64 -3.15 -5.80
CA LEU A 47 6.94 -2.48 -5.66
C LEU A 47 7.93 -3.38 -4.95
N TYR A 48 9.07 -3.61 -5.61
CA TYR A 48 10.20 -4.34 -5.04
C TYR A 48 11.47 -3.49 -5.11
N LEU A 49 12.06 -3.18 -3.96
CA LEU A 49 13.37 -2.54 -3.86
C LEU A 49 14.31 -3.46 -3.08
N LYS A 50 15.44 -3.82 -3.69
CA LYS A 50 16.42 -4.71 -3.05
C LYS A 50 17.10 -4.02 -1.88
N LYS A 51 17.35 -4.78 -0.80
CA LYS A 51 18.20 -4.36 0.31
C LYS A 51 19.57 -3.90 -0.20
N THR A 52 20.08 -2.82 0.36
CA THR A 52 21.48 -2.42 0.22
C THR A 52 22.13 -2.29 1.60
N PHE A 53 23.40 -1.89 1.64
CA PHE A 53 24.06 -1.59 2.91
C PHE A 53 23.41 -0.41 3.67
N ASN A 54 22.79 0.51 2.92
CA ASN A 54 22.30 1.79 3.44
C ASN A 54 20.79 2.00 3.23
N SER A 55 20.10 1.13 2.48
CA SER A 55 18.67 1.23 2.23
C SER A 55 17.97 -0.07 2.58
N PRO A 56 16.74 -0.02 3.10
CA PRO A 56 16.01 -1.22 3.45
C PRO A 56 15.57 -1.94 2.17
N GLU A 57 15.32 -3.23 2.30
CA GLU A 57 14.46 -3.97 1.39
C GLU A 57 13.03 -3.42 1.49
N VAL A 58 12.32 -3.38 0.36
CA VAL A 58 10.91 -2.99 0.32
C VAL A 58 10.17 -3.96 -0.57
N GLU A 59 9.07 -4.52 -0.06
CA GLU A 59 8.12 -5.30 -0.83
C GLU A 59 6.70 -4.83 -0.52
N PHE A 60 6.09 -4.12 -1.46
CA PHE A 60 4.71 -3.67 -1.36
C PHE A 60 3.85 -4.44 -2.35
N ILE A 61 2.96 -5.27 -1.82
CA ILE A 61 2.14 -6.20 -2.60
C ILE A 61 0.71 -5.70 -2.62
N ALA A 62 0.26 -5.21 -3.78
CA ALA A 62 -1.05 -4.55 -3.89
C ALA A 62 -2.21 -5.53 -3.64
N ASP A 63 -2.06 -6.76 -4.12
CA ASP A 63 -3.13 -7.77 -4.08
C ASP A 63 -3.38 -8.35 -2.69
N THR A 64 -2.38 -8.30 -1.79
CA THR A 64 -2.51 -8.79 -0.42
C THR A 64 -2.65 -7.65 0.60
N GLY A 65 -2.25 -6.43 0.24
CA GLY A 65 -2.16 -5.30 1.17
C GLY A 65 -1.00 -5.43 2.17
N GLU A 66 -0.05 -6.33 1.90
CA GLU A 66 1.15 -6.54 2.72
C GLU A 66 2.27 -5.62 2.23
N LEU A 67 2.69 -4.69 3.09
CA LEU A 67 3.70 -3.68 2.80
C LEU A 67 4.88 -3.87 3.76
N THR A 68 6.02 -4.36 3.29
CA THR A 68 7.17 -4.64 4.15
C THR A 68 8.33 -3.71 3.88
N MET A 69 9.07 -3.37 4.94
CA MET A 69 10.32 -2.63 4.86
C MET A 69 11.30 -3.15 5.91
N GLU A 70 12.45 -3.67 5.48
CA GLU A 70 13.42 -4.35 6.35
C GLU A 70 14.87 -3.91 6.12
N GLY A 71 15.58 -3.57 7.20
CA GLY A 71 17.02 -3.25 7.18
C GLY A 71 17.37 -1.86 7.67
N ARG A 72 18.40 -1.24 7.08
CA ARG A 72 18.89 0.10 7.49
C ARG A 72 18.32 1.16 6.59
N SER A 73 17.85 2.27 7.16
CA SER A 73 17.31 3.41 6.41
C SER A 73 18.20 4.64 6.54
N ILE A 74 19.30 4.61 5.80
CA ILE A 74 20.32 5.66 5.67
C ILE A 74 20.74 5.91 4.20
N PRO A 75 19.79 5.98 3.24
CA PRO A 75 20.12 6.24 1.85
C PRO A 75 20.85 7.58 1.69
N GLU A 76 21.65 7.70 0.63
CA GLU A 76 22.36 8.94 0.30
C GLU A 76 21.39 10.10 0.05
N ASP A 77 20.27 9.81 -0.63
CA ASP A 77 19.14 10.71 -0.80
C ASP A 77 17.85 10.07 -0.24
N PRO A 78 17.50 10.37 1.03
CA PRO A 78 16.24 9.90 1.62
C PRO A 78 15.00 10.43 0.90
N GLY A 79 15.06 11.62 0.29
CA GLY A 79 13.93 12.18 -0.43
C GLY A 79 13.57 11.33 -1.64
N GLU A 80 14.56 11.05 -2.49
CA GLU A 80 14.35 10.22 -3.69
C GLU A 80 13.89 8.80 -3.33
N PHE A 81 14.46 8.21 -2.27
CA PHE A 81 14.09 6.87 -1.83
C PHE A 81 12.62 6.81 -1.38
N PHE A 82 12.21 7.70 -0.48
CA PHE A 82 10.85 7.69 0.09
C PHE A 82 9.80 8.23 -0.89
N GLU A 83 10.15 9.08 -1.87
CA GLU A 83 9.22 9.54 -2.90
C GLU A 83 8.63 8.37 -3.69
N ARG A 84 9.44 7.35 -4.01
CA ARG A 84 8.97 6.11 -4.67
C ARG A 84 7.95 5.36 -3.81
N LEU A 85 8.20 5.28 -2.50
CA LEU A 85 7.32 4.61 -1.55
C LEU A 85 6.00 5.37 -1.37
N ILE A 86 6.10 6.68 -1.18
CA ILE A 86 4.97 7.60 -1.00
C ILE A 86 4.09 7.61 -2.24
N SER A 87 4.68 7.69 -3.44
CA SER A 87 3.93 7.64 -4.69
C SER A 87 3.14 6.35 -4.83
N TRP A 88 3.79 5.22 -4.55
CA TRP A 88 3.14 3.90 -4.61
C TRP A 88 1.98 3.81 -3.60
N ILE A 89 2.21 4.19 -2.35
CA ILE A 89 1.19 4.11 -1.29
C ILE A 89 -0.02 5.01 -1.61
N ASN A 90 0.21 6.22 -2.12
CA ASN A 90 -0.87 7.11 -2.52
C ASN A 90 -1.74 6.50 -3.64
N GLU A 91 -1.13 5.86 -4.63
CA GLU A 91 -1.84 5.18 -5.71
C GLU A 91 -2.60 3.95 -5.19
N TYR A 92 -1.97 3.14 -4.35
CA TYR A 92 -2.60 1.97 -3.71
C TYR A 92 -3.89 2.33 -2.97
N PHE A 93 -3.87 3.41 -2.20
CA PHE A 93 -5.04 3.83 -1.42
C PHE A 93 -6.19 4.45 -2.23
N LEU A 94 -6.04 4.64 -3.56
CA LEU A 94 -7.18 4.95 -4.43
C LEU A 94 -8.17 3.77 -4.49
N SER A 95 -7.66 2.55 -4.35
CA SER A 95 -8.43 1.32 -4.44
C SER A 95 -7.71 0.21 -3.64
N PRO A 96 -7.62 0.30 -2.30
CA PRO A 96 -6.90 -0.68 -1.49
C PRO A 96 -7.67 -2.00 -1.40
N VAL A 97 -7.02 -3.06 -0.93
CA VAL A 97 -7.72 -4.26 -0.47
C VAL A 97 -8.41 -4.00 0.87
N GLU A 98 -9.13 -5.00 1.39
CA GLU A 98 -9.94 -4.84 2.61
C GLU A 98 -9.09 -4.42 3.82
N ARG A 99 -7.91 -5.03 3.98
CA ARG A 99 -6.98 -4.77 5.09
C ARG A 99 -5.57 -4.51 4.55
N THR A 100 -4.94 -3.45 5.04
CA THR A 100 -3.55 -3.10 4.72
C THR A 100 -2.69 -3.24 5.96
N VAL A 101 -1.61 -4.01 5.86
CA VAL A 101 -0.65 -4.22 6.95
C VAL A 101 0.71 -3.73 6.50
N MET A 102 1.28 -2.78 7.25
CA MET A 102 2.63 -2.31 7.03
C MET A 102 3.57 -2.83 8.10
N THR A 103 4.51 -3.67 7.69
CA THR A 103 5.53 -4.25 8.55
C THR A 103 6.84 -3.48 8.40
N ILE A 104 7.30 -2.87 9.49
CA ILE A 104 8.53 -2.10 9.55
C ILE A 104 9.50 -2.81 10.49
N LYS A 105 10.64 -3.24 9.97
CA LYS A 105 11.70 -3.93 10.72
C LYS A 105 13.03 -3.26 10.44
N LEU A 106 13.31 -2.18 11.16
CA LEU A 106 14.50 -1.38 10.95
C LEU A 106 15.60 -1.72 11.94
N GLU A 107 16.81 -1.91 11.44
CA GLU A 107 18.03 -2.09 12.24
C GLU A 107 18.62 -0.74 12.68
N TYR A 108 18.41 0.30 11.86
CA TYR A 108 18.88 1.65 12.12
C TYR A 108 18.20 2.63 11.16
N ILE A 109 17.90 3.84 11.64
CA ILE A 109 17.36 4.93 10.83
C ILE A 109 17.99 6.26 11.25
N ASN A 110 18.42 7.07 10.29
CA ASN A 110 18.92 8.42 10.58
C ASN A 110 17.77 9.43 10.63
N SER A 111 18.06 10.63 11.14
CA SER A 111 17.07 11.72 11.25
C SER A 111 16.45 12.13 9.91
N GLY A 112 17.21 12.06 8.81
CA GLY A 112 16.73 12.37 7.47
C GLY A 112 15.63 11.41 7.02
N SER A 113 15.88 10.11 7.12
CA SER A 113 14.91 9.06 6.83
C SER A 113 13.73 9.06 7.79
N SER A 114 13.94 9.31 9.09
CA SER A 114 12.84 9.36 10.08
C SER A 114 11.80 10.43 9.74
N LYS A 115 12.23 11.56 9.16
CA LYS A 115 11.32 12.61 8.69
C LYS A 115 10.39 12.09 7.58
N TYR A 116 10.92 11.38 6.61
CA TYR A 116 10.13 10.84 5.49
C TYR A 116 9.31 9.60 5.89
N MET A 117 9.81 8.80 6.84
CA MET A 117 9.03 7.74 7.46
C MET A 117 7.75 8.29 8.10
N LEU A 118 7.86 9.40 8.86
CA LEU A 118 6.69 10.05 9.45
C LEU A 118 5.71 10.56 8.39
N GLU A 119 6.20 11.07 7.26
CA GLU A 119 5.36 11.48 6.14
C GLU A 119 4.58 10.31 5.54
N LEU A 120 5.26 9.18 5.32
CA LEU A 120 4.64 7.94 4.86
C LEU A 120 3.57 7.44 5.85
N LEU A 121 3.88 7.42 7.16
CA LEU A 121 2.93 7.03 8.20
C LEU A 121 1.72 7.99 8.30
N ARG A 122 1.87 9.27 7.97
CA ARG A 122 0.74 10.21 7.88
C ARG A 122 -0.22 9.87 6.75
N ILE A 123 0.25 9.31 5.64
CA ILE A 123 -0.61 8.84 4.55
C ILE A 123 -1.42 7.62 5.02
N MET A 124 -0.78 6.70 5.74
CA MET A 124 -1.46 5.57 6.40
C MET A 124 -2.56 6.08 7.34
N LYS A 125 -2.24 7.12 8.14
CA LYS A 125 -3.19 7.80 9.03
C LYS A 125 -4.40 8.37 8.28
N ILE A 126 -4.17 9.16 7.24
CA ILE A 126 -5.26 9.80 6.48
C ILE A 126 -6.26 8.73 5.98
N ASN A 127 -5.76 7.59 5.53
CA ASN A 127 -6.59 6.50 5.03
C ASN A 127 -7.30 5.72 6.15
N HIS A 128 -6.62 5.48 7.28
CA HIS A 128 -7.24 4.95 8.48
C HIS A 128 -8.41 5.85 8.95
N ASP A 129 -8.19 7.17 9.04
CA ASP A 129 -9.20 8.13 9.47
C ASP A 129 -10.37 8.25 8.46
N ALA A 130 -10.13 7.88 7.20
CA ALA A 130 -11.16 7.71 6.17
C ALA A 130 -11.92 6.37 6.24
N GLY A 131 -11.65 5.54 7.25
CA GLY A 131 -12.34 4.28 7.53
C GLY A 131 -11.74 3.05 6.84
N LYS A 132 -10.52 3.10 6.33
CA LYS A 132 -9.80 1.93 5.81
C LYS A 132 -9.20 1.12 6.96
N ASP A 133 -9.19 -0.21 6.86
CA ASP A 133 -8.50 -1.08 7.81
C ASP A 133 -7.00 -1.04 7.54
N VAL A 134 -6.27 -0.37 8.43
CA VAL A 134 -4.84 -0.11 8.34
C VAL A 134 -4.18 -0.47 9.67
N GLN A 135 -3.14 -1.29 9.62
CA GLN A 135 -2.35 -1.69 10.78
C GLN A 135 -0.85 -1.49 10.50
N ILE A 136 -0.12 -0.98 11.49
CA ILE A 136 1.35 -0.98 11.49
C ILE A 136 1.85 -2.08 12.40
N LYS A 137 2.81 -2.88 11.93
CA LYS A 137 3.61 -3.81 12.73
C LYS A 137 5.02 -3.24 12.82
N TRP A 138 5.44 -2.89 14.03
CA TRP A 138 6.75 -2.33 14.30
C TRP A 138 7.62 -3.38 14.99
N TYR A 139 8.64 -3.86 14.30
CA TYR A 139 9.58 -4.85 14.82
C TYR A 139 10.84 -4.17 15.34
N PHE A 140 11.32 -4.63 16.49
CA PHE A 140 12.57 -4.19 17.11
C PHE A 140 13.28 -5.38 17.76
N GLU A 141 14.61 -5.32 17.80
CA GLU A 141 15.45 -6.37 18.42
C GLU A 141 15.42 -6.22 19.95
N GLU A 142 15.47 -7.34 20.69
CA GLU A 142 15.57 -7.34 22.15
C GLU A 142 16.76 -6.48 22.60
N GLY A 143 16.47 -5.47 23.45
CA GLY A 143 17.49 -4.56 23.97
C GLY A 143 17.83 -3.37 23.07
N ASP A 144 17.24 -3.25 21.88
CA ASP A 144 17.31 -2.02 21.08
C ASP A 144 16.24 -1.01 21.50
N GLU A 145 16.45 -0.40 22.68
CA GLU A 145 15.58 0.66 23.22
C GLU A 145 15.41 1.82 22.25
N SER A 146 16.40 2.09 21.39
CA SER A 146 16.35 3.22 20.46
C SER A 146 15.34 3.04 19.33
N ILE A 147 15.24 1.82 18.79
CA ILE A 147 14.28 1.47 17.76
C ILE A 147 12.89 1.27 18.36
N GLU A 148 12.80 0.71 19.57
CA GLU A 148 11.55 0.59 20.31
C GLU A 148 10.93 1.98 20.60
N GLU A 149 11.69 2.88 21.23
CA GLU A 149 11.24 4.23 21.56
C GLU A 149 10.80 5.02 20.32
N LEU A 150 11.48 4.82 19.19
CA LEU A 150 11.10 5.46 17.93
C LEU A 150 9.74 4.96 17.41
N GLY A 151 9.46 3.66 17.52
CA GLY A 151 8.16 3.09 17.19
C GLY A 151 7.06 3.70 18.05
N ILE A 152 7.28 3.77 19.37
CA ILE A 152 6.34 4.39 20.32
C ILE A 152 6.12 5.86 19.99
N HIS A 153 7.19 6.59 19.65
CA HIS A 153 7.09 7.99 19.24
C HIS A 153 6.22 8.16 17.99
N PHE A 154 6.39 7.30 16.98
CA PHE A 154 5.55 7.34 15.79
C PHE A 154 4.09 7.02 16.10
N GLU A 155 3.80 5.97 16.87
CA GLU A 155 2.44 5.60 17.29
C GLU A 155 1.73 6.79 17.97
N GLN A 156 2.38 7.42 18.94
CA GLN A 156 1.83 8.59 19.65
C GLN A 156 1.57 9.78 18.72
N THR A 157 2.38 9.91 17.67
CA THR A 157 2.29 11.00 16.71
C THR A 157 1.16 10.79 15.70
N VAL A 158 0.99 9.57 15.15
CA VAL A 158 0.00 9.30 14.08
C VAL A 158 -1.31 8.72 14.59
N GLN A 159 -1.33 8.11 15.78
CA GLN A 159 -2.54 7.61 16.45
C GLN A 159 -3.37 6.68 15.56
N ILE A 160 -2.72 5.66 14.99
CA ILE A 160 -3.35 4.54 14.27
C ILE A 160 -2.94 3.21 14.95
N PRO A 161 -3.57 2.07 14.63
CA PRO A 161 -3.24 0.80 15.25
C PRO A 161 -1.77 0.40 14.98
N PHE A 162 -0.97 0.34 16.05
CA PHE A 162 0.37 -0.21 16.04
C PHE A 162 0.40 -1.52 16.82
N GLU A 163 1.17 -2.48 16.33
CA GLU A 163 1.55 -3.71 17.00
C GLU A 163 3.07 -3.71 17.12
N HIS A 164 3.58 -3.57 18.35
CA HIS A 164 5.02 -3.60 18.63
C HIS A 164 5.46 -5.04 18.90
N ILE A 165 6.46 -5.51 18.17
CA ILE A 165 6.88 -6.92 18.14
C ILE A 165 8.39 -6.99 18.39
N GLU A 166 8.77 -7.49 19.56
CA GLU A 166 10.16 -7.80 19.91
C GLU A 166 10.61 -9.11 19.25
N TYR A 167 11.85 -9.15 18.75
CA TYR A 167 12.47 -10.37 18.22
C TYR A 167 13.91 -10.58 18.72
N TYR A 168 14.34 -11.85 18.69
CA TYR A 168 15.65 -12.34 19.15
C TYR A 168 16.57 -12.71 17.98
#